data_AF-A0A847ETP2-F1
#
_entry.id   AF-A0A847ETP2-F1
#
_cell.length_a   1.000
_cell.length_b   1.000
_cell.length_c   1.000
_cell.angle_alpha   90.00
_cell.angle_beta   90.00
_cell.angle_gamma   90.00
#
_symmetry.space_group_name_H-M   'P 1'
#
loop_
_entity.id
_entity.type
_entity.pdbx_description
1 polymer ?
#
loop_
_entity_poly.entity_id
_entity_poly.type
_entity_poly.pdbx_seq_one_letter_code
_entity_poly.pdbx_strand_id
1 'polypeptide(L)'
;MFSESNDQTDISDLMSSTEIIIGGEKYNFSYEEYSGISSVASLDRAFVYQQENQVDKLFQLTPNTSKFEANYDLNRLNMQDPNLIQSLIVRGSEIVNRCEELDTSKVPAKVLQEVIEIEGKTFTITYLPENSMYRETYEKRIRNRIKRVGE
;
A
#
# COMPACT_ATOMS: atom_id res chain seq x y z
N MET A 1 -12.17 -34.08 0.09
CA MET A 1 -10.85 -33.47 0.25
C MET A 1 -10.74 -32.42 -0.83
N PHE A 2 -10.98 -31.16 -0.48
CA PHE A 2 -10.79 -30.06 -1.43
C PHE A 2 -9.29 -29.75 -1.40
N SER A 3 -8.63 -29.92 -2.55
CA SER A 3 -7.29 -29.37 -2.74
C SER A 3 -7.44 -27.85 -2.65
N GLU A 4 -6.91 -27.25 -1.60
CA GLU A 4 -6.61 -25.83 -1.61
C GLU A 4 -5.58 -25.61 -2.73
N SER A 5 -6.07 -25.26 -3.92
CA SER A 5 -5.22 -24.67 -4.95
C SER A 5 -4.61 -23.43 -4.31
N ASN A 6 -3.30 -23.53 -4.04
CA ASN A 6 -2.48 -22.48 -3.49
C ASN A 6 -2.20 -21.45 -4.58
N ASP A 7 -3.26 -20.95 -5.23
CA ASP A 7 -3.19 -19.79 -6.12
C ASP A 7 -2.97 -18.60 -5.20
N GLN A 8 -1.71 -18.36 -4.85
CA GLN A 8 -1.28 -17.08 -4.29
C GLN A 8 -1.39 -16.03 -5.40
N THR A 9 -2.62 -15.59 -5.68
CA THR A 9 -2.88 -14.40 -6.48
C THR A 9 -2.11 -13.23 -5.84
N ASP A 10 -1.36 -12.46 -6.61
CA ASP A 10 -0.59 -11.33 -6.08
C ASP A 10 -1.54 -10.31 -5.44
N ILE A 11 -1.05 -9.58 -4.44
CA ILE A 11 -1.93 -8.68 -3.68
C ILE A 11 -2.40 -7.49 -4.53
N SER A 12 -1.62 -7.11 -5.54
CA SER A 12 -1.92 -6.08 -6.53
C SER A 12 -3.07 -6.47 -7.46
N ASP A 13 -3.20 -7.74 -7.84
CA ASP A 13 -4.28 -8.27 -8.67
C ASP A 13 -5.66 -8.20 -7.99
N LEU A 14 -5.67 -8.08 -6.65
CA LEU A 14 -6.90 -7.97 -5.87
C LEU A 14 -7.36 -6.52 -5.69
N MET A 15 -6.58 -5.55 -6.17
CA MET A 15 -6.81 -4.11 -5.98
C MET A 15 -7.16 -3.42 -7.28
N SER A 16 -7.83 -2.26 -7.19
CA SER A 16 -7.95 -1.34 -8.33
C SER A 16 -6.55 -0.91 -8.77
N SER A 17 -6.28 -0.91 -10.08
CA SER A 17 -4.96 -0.58 -10.62
C SER A 17 -5.04 0.48 -11.72
N THR A 18 -4.00 1.29 -11.84
CA THR A 18 -3.84 2.26 -12.93
C THR A 18 -2.38 2.32 -13.38
N GLU A 19 -2.16 2.51 -14.68
CA GLU A 19 -0.82 2.68 -15.23
C GLU A 19 -0.44 4.16 -15.25
N ILE A 20 0.81 4.46 -14.86
CA ILE A 20 1.35 5.83 -14.87
C ILE A 20 2.80 5.84 -15.35
N ILE A 21 3.22 6.94 -15.97
CA ILE A 21 4.60 7.16 -16.41
C ILE A 21 5.22 8.25 -15.53
N ILE A 22 6.34 7.95 -14.87
CA ILE A 22 7.08 8.89 -14.01
C ILE A 22 8.54 8.87 -14.43
N GLY A 23 9.08 10.03 -14.84
CA GLY A 23 10.49 10.12 -15.24
C GLY A 23 10.89 9.29 -16.46
N GLY A 24 9.92 8.88 -17.30
CA GLY A 24 10.13 8.00 -18.44
C GLY A 24 9.96 6.51 -18.15
N GLU A 25 9.82 6.14 -16.88
CA GLU A 25 9.59 4.76 -16.44
C GLU A 25 8.08 4.48 -16.30
N LYS A 26 7.66 3.28 -16.69
CA LYS A 26 6.27 2.82 -16.57
C LYS A 26 6.05 2.11 -15.23
N TYR A 27 4.99 2.50 -14.54
CA TYR A 27 4.56 1.89 -13.28
C TYR A 27 3.12 1.41 -13.37
N ASN A 28 2.85 0.24 -12.79
CA ASN A 28 1.51 -0.13 -12.39
C ASN A 28 1.32 0.26 -10.93
N PHE A 29 0.25 1.02 -10.62
CA PHE A 29 -0.09 1.45 -9.28
C PHE A 29 -1.43 0.84 -8.88
N SER A 30 -1.40 -0.05 -7.88
CA SER A 30 -2.59 -0.68 -7.33
C SER A 30 -2.88 -0.14 -5.93
N TYR A 31 -4.16 0.05 -5.60
CA TYR A 31 -4.55 0.59 -4.31
C TYR A 31 -5.82 -0.04 -3.76
N GLU A 32 -5.88 -0.13 -2.43
CA GLU A 32 -7.06 -0.61 -1.73
C GLU A 32 -8.18 0.45 -1.83
N GLU A 33 -9.20 0.15 -2.62
CA GLU A 33 -10.42 0.95 -2.78
C GLU A 33 -11.59 0.27 -2.07
N TYR A 34 -12.36 1.04 -1.30
CA TYR A 34 -13.56 0.52 -0.64
C TYR A 34 -14.79 0.86 -1.48
N SER A 35 -15.14 0.01 -2.46
CA SER A 35 -16.41 0.13 -3.18
C SER A 35 -17.51 -0.63 -2.45
N GLY A 36 -18.24 0.05 -1.56
CA GLY A 36 -19.44 -0.50 -0.93
C GLY A 36 -19.29 -0.87 0.55
N ILE A 37 -20.21 -0.33 1.35
CA ILE A 37 -20.50 -0.62 2.76
C ILE A 37 -19.25 -0.81 3.64
N SER A 38 -18.62 0.33 3.96
CA SER A 38 -17.68 0.52 5.06
C SER A 38 -18.34 0.19 6.41
N SER A 39 -18.44 -1.08 6.79
CA SER A 39 -18.83 -1.46 8.15
C SER A 39 -17.66 -1.38 9.14
N VAL A 40 -16.42 -1.34 8.65
CA VAL A 40 -15.22 -1.25 9.50
C VAL A 40 -14.39 -0.04 9.09
N ALA A 41 -14.35 0.97 9.96
CA ALA A 41 -13.43 2.08 9.81
C ALA A 41 -11.99 1.55 9.76
N SER A 42 -11.30 1.78 8.64
CA SER A 42 -9.89 1.43 8.54
C SER A 42 -9.04 2.60 9.03
N LEU A 43 -7.92 2.27 9.66
CA LEU A 43 -6.94 3.26 10.13
C LEU A 43 -5.75 3.39 9.18
N ASP A 44 -5.75 2.61 8.11
CA ASP A 44 -4.73 2.60 7.06
C ASP A 44 -5.31 2.14 5.72
N ARG A 45 -4.53 2.36 4.65
CA ARG A 45 -4.84 1.90 3.30
C ARG A 45 -3.60 1.27 2.67
N ALA A 46 -3.78 0.12 2.03
CA ALA A 46 -2.71 -0.49 1.27
C ALA A 46 -2.58 0.14 -0.11
N PHE A 47 -1.35 0.25 -0.59
CA PHE A 47 -1.06 0.49 -2.00
C PHE A 47 0.18 -0.29 -2.42
N VAL A 48 0.27 -0.58 -3.70
CA VAL A 48 1.37 -1.27 -4.35
C VAL A 48 1.79 -0.46 -5.55
N TYR A 49 3.09 -0.34 -5.79
CA TYR A 49 3.56 -0.02 -7.12
C TYR A 49 4.53 -1.08 -7.63
N GLN A 50 4.50 -1.26 -8.93
CA GLN A 50 5.35 -2.19 -9.66
C GLN A 50 5.96 -1.43 -10.83
N GLN A 51 7.29 -1.28 -10.81
CA GLN A 51 8.02 -0.88 -12.01
C GLN A 51 8.05 -2.07 -12.98
N GLU A 52 7.99 -1.81 -14.28
CA GLU A 52 7.95 -2.86 -15.30
C GLU A 52 9.00 -3.97 -15.07
N ASN A 53 8.56 -5.23 -15.06
CA ASN A 53 9.37 -6.43 -14.78
C ASN A 53 9.99 -6.54 -13.37
N GLN A 54 9.56 -5.73 -12.41
CA GLN A 54 9.99 -5.84 -11.01
C GLN A 54 8.91 -6.47 -10.12
N VAL A 55 9.32 -6.87 -8.91
CA VAL A 55 8.43 -7.40 -7.88
C VAL A 55 7.63 -6.29 -7.20
N ASP A 56 6.44 -6.65 -6.72
CA ASP A 56 5.51 -5.75 -6.04
C ASP A 56 6.07 -5.12 -4.76
N LYS A 57 6.08 -3.79 -4.75
CA LYS A 57 6.45 -3.02 -3.57
C LYS A 57 5.17 -2.65 -2.81
N LEU A 58 4.89 -3.37 -1.72
CA LEU A 58 3.71 -3.16 -0.87
C LEU A 58 3.99 -2.10 0.20
N PHE A 59 3.04 -1.18 0.36
CA PHE A 59 3.08 -0.12 1.35
C PHE A 59 1.77 -0.02 2.13
N GLN A 60 1.91 0.43 3.38
CA GLN A 60 0.82 0.88 4.23
C GLN A 60 0.85 2.41 4.31
N LEU A 61 -0.27 3.05 3.99
CA LEU A 61 -0.49 4.49 4.19
C LEU A 61 -1.31 4.71 5.47
N THR A 62 -0.75 5.45 6.44
CA THR A 62 -1.39 5.71 7.73
C THR A 62 -1.50 7.22 7.98
N PRO A 63 -2.68 7.78 8.26
CA PRO A 63 -2.82 9.19 8.63
C PRO A 63 -2.16 9.49 9.98
N ASN A 64 -1.49 10.62 10.11
CA ASN A 64 -0.93 11.09 11.37
C ASN A 64 -1.98 11.90 12.16
N THR A 65 -3.16 11.31 12.35
CA THR A 65 -4.28 11.89 13.10
C THR A 65 -4.84 10.87 14.12
N SER A 66 -5.82 11.30 14.92
CA SER A 66 -6.59 10.44 15.80
C SER A 66 -7.31 9.32 15.03
N LYS A 67 -7.55 8.21 15.73
CA LYS A 67 -8.28 7.05 15.15
C LYS A 67 -9.67 7.40 14.61
N PHE A 68 -10.32 8.40 15.19
CA PHE A 68 -11.66 8.83 14.78
C PHE A 68 -11.66 9.55 13.43
N GLU A 69 -10.55 10.23 13.10
CA GLU A 69 -10.41 11.02 11.87
C GLU A 69 -9.68 10.25 10.76
N ALA A 70 -8.87 9.25 11.11
CA ALA A 70 -8.06 8.50 10.15
C ALA A 70 -8.87 7.92 8.97
N ASN A 71 -10.02 7.30 9.25
CA ASN A 71 -10.88 6.75 8.20
C ASN A 71 -11.43 7.82 7.26
N TYR A 72 -11.80 8.98 7.83
CA TYR A 72 -12.27 10.12 7.03
C TYR A 72 -11.16 10.66 6.12
N ASP A 73 -9.95 10.81 6.66
CA ASP A 73 -8.79 11.29 5.92
C ASP A 73 -8.42 10.37 4.77
N LEU A 74 -8.43 9.05 5.00
CA LEU A 74 -8.17 8.05 3.96
C LEU A 74 -9.25 8.04 2.87
N ASN A 75 -10.53 8.17 3.24
CA ASN A 75 -11.64 8.14 2.28
C ASN A 75 -11.73 9.38 1.40
N ARG A 76 -11.07 10.47 1.79
CA ARG A 76 -10.99 11.69 0.96
C ARG A 76 -9.89 11.62 -0.09
N LEU A 77 -8.91 10.73 0.07
CA LEU A 77 -7.82 10.60 -0.89
C LEU A 77 -8.36 10.08 -2.22
N ASN A 78 -8.19 10.90 -3.27
CA ASN A 78 -8.41 10.46 -4.64
C ASN A 78 -7.19 9.67 -5.12
N MET A 79 -7.19 8.35 -4.88
CA MET A 79 -6.10 7.45 -5.28
C MET A 79 -5.94 7.28 -6.80
N GLN A 80 -6.79 7.92 -7.60
CA GLN A 80 -6.66 8.01 -9.06
C GLN A 80 -6.01 9.32 -9.52
N ASP A 81 -5.76 10.28 -8.64
CA ASP A 81 -5.06 11.52 -8.98
C ASP A 81 -3.59 11.23 -9.33
N PRO A 82 -3.15 11.51 -10.57
CA PRO A 82 -1.77 11.26 -10.99
C PRO A 82 -0.72 11.96 -10.10
N ASN A 83 -1.02 13.15 -9.56
CA ASN A 83 -0.08 13.87 -8.70
C ASN A 83 0.10 13.16 -7.35
N LEU A 84 -0.98 12.66 -6.78
CA LEU A 84 -0.94 11.85 -5.56
C LEU A 84 -0.17 10.56 -5.79
N ILE A 85 -0.50 9.83 -6.86
CA ILE A 85 0.17 8.58 -7.23
C ILE A 85 1.67 8.81 -7.41
N GLN A 86 2.05 9.85 -8.16
CA GLN A 86 3.45 10.21 -8.37
C GLN A 86 4.16 10.50 -7.04
N SER A 87 3.53 11.27 -6.15
CA SER A 87 4.10 11.55 -4.82
C SER A 87 4.33 10.26 -4.02
N LEU A 88 3.35 9.34 -4.00
CA LEU A 88 3.45 8.06 -3.30
C LEU A 88 4.55 7.17 -3.88
N ILE A 89 4.67 7.08 -5.21
CA ILE A 89 5.72 6.28 -5.87
C ILE A 89 7.10 6.86 -5.60
N VAL A 90 7.29 8.17 -5.77
CA VAL A 90 8.60 8.82 -5.54
C VAL A 90 9.05 8.61 -4.09
N ARG A 91 8.17 8.90 -3.12
CA ARG A 91 8.48 8.73 -1.70
C ARG A 91 8.65 7.27 -1.30
N GLY A 92 7.84 6.37 -1.86
CA GLY A 92 7.99 4.94 -1.65
C GLY A 92 9.32 4.41 -2.22
N SER A 93 9.77 4.92 -3.35
CA SER A 93 11.05 4.55 -3.97
C SER A 93 12.24 5.00 -3.11
N GLU A 94 12.16 6.19 -2.49
CA GLU A 94 13.16 6.64 -1.52
C GLU A 94 13.31 5.66 -0.35
N ILE A 95 12.20 5.09 0.16
CA ILE A 95 12.26 4.07 1.22
C ILE A 95 12.89 2.78 0.71
N VAL A 96 12.45 2.28 -0.46
CA VAL A 96 12.94 1.01 -1.03
C VAL A 96 14.44 1.08 -1.27
N ASN A 97 14.94 2.17 -1.85
CA ASN A 97 16.37 2.36 -2.11
C ASN A 97 17.19 2.37 -0.81
N ARG A 98 16.67 2.95 0.28
CA ARG A 98 17.33 2.86 1.60
C ARG A 98 17.41 1.44 2.15
N CYS A 99 16.49 0.57 1.74
CA CYS A 99 16.36 -0.79 2.25
C CYS A 99 17.06 -1.85 1.37
N GLU A 100 17.41 -1.52 0.14
CA GLU A 100 17.90 -2.47 -0.88
C GLU A 100 19.14 -3.26 -0.43
N GLU A 101 20.01 -2.63 0.37
CA GLU A 101 21.24 -3.25 0.90
C GLU A 101 21.14 -3.66 2.38
N LEU A 102 19.97 -3.52 3.01
CA LEU A 102 19.79 -3.76 4.43
C LEU A 102 19.10 -5.11 4.69
N ASP A 103 19.52 -5.79 5.77
CA ASP A 103 18.73 -6.89 6.34
C ASP A 103 17.48 -6.31 7.01
N THR A 104 16.40 -6.19 6.24
CA THR A 104 15.15 -5.56 6.69
C THR A 104 14.46 -6.27 7.84
N SER A 105 14.90 -7.47 8.22
CA SER A 105 14.40 -8.17 9.42
C SER A 105 14.96 -7.58 10.72
N LYS A 106 16.05 -6.80 10.64
CA LYS A 106 16.77 -6.23 11.79
C LYS A 106 16.75 -4.70 11.83
N VAL A 107 16.19 -4.06 10.81
CA VAL A 107 16.12 -2.58 10.77
C VAL A 107 14.97 -2.06 11.63
N PRO A 108 15.17 -0.93 12.33
CA PRO A 108 14.07 -0.25 13.00
C PRO A 108 12.97 0.14 12.02
N ALA A 109 11.70 0.03 12.43
CA ALA A 109 10.55 0.39 11.59
C ALA A 109 10.64 1.80 10.99
N LYS A 110 11.28 2.75 11.68
CA LYS A 110 11.51 4.12 11.20
C LYS A 110 12.30 4.18 9.89
N VAL A 111 13.15 3.20 9.60
CA VAL A 111 13.92 3.14 8.35
C VAL A 111 13.01 2.81 7.17
N LEU A 112 11.96 2.02 7.44
CA LEU A 112 10.94 1.60 6.48
C LEU A 112 9.85 2.66 6.28
N GLN A 113 10.00 3.85 6.86
CA GLN A 113 8.95 4.86 6.91
C GLN A 113 9.39 6.17 6.28
N GLU A 114 8.44 6.86 5.68
CA GLU A 114 8.58 8.27 5.28
C GLU A 114 7.30 9.02 5.66
N VAL A 115 7.45 10.26 6.11
CA VAL A 115 6.32 11.16 6.35
C VAL A 115 6.10 11.99 5.10
N ILE A 116 4.85 12.03 4.64
CA ILE A 116 4.44 12.76 3.45
C ILE A 116 3.28 13.69 3.79
N GLU A 117 3.15 14.78 3.03
CA GLU A 117 2.01 15.68 3.11
C GLU A 117 1.13 15.50 1.87
N ILE A 118 -0.16 15.27 2.08
CA ILE A 118 -1.17 15.16 1.03
C ILE A 118 -2.32 16.11 1.41
N GLU A 119 -2.62 17.08 0.55
CA GLU A 119 -3.69 18.06 0.77
C GLU A 119 -3.61 18.78 2.15
N GLY A 120 -2.41 19.12 2.61
CA GLY A 120 -2.20 19.78 3.91
C GLY A 120 -2.32 18.87 5.14
N LYS A 121 -2.47 17.55 4.93
CA LYS A 121 -2.51 16.54 5.99
C LYS A 121 -1.29 15.64 5.93
N THR A 122 -0.79 15.25 7.10
CA THR A 122 0.40 14.41 7.19
C THR A 122 0.01 12.93 7.27
N PHE A 123 0.73 12.12 6.51
CA PHE A 123 0.60 10.68 6.48
C PHE A 123 1.98 10.06 6.63
N THR A 124 2.01 8.83 7.12
CA THR A 124 3.21 7.99 7.13
C THR A 124 3.01 6.88 6.10
N ILE A 125 3.91 6.79 5.13
CA ILE A 125 4.04 5.62 4.26
C ILE A 125 5.02 4.64 4.92
N THR A 126 4.64 3.38 5.00
CA THR A 126 5.49 2.31 5.56
C THR A 126 5.69 1.23 4.50
N TYR A 127 6.93 0.98 4.10
CA TYR A 127 7.29 -0.12 3.22
C TYR A 127 7.22 -1.46 3.97
N LEU A 128 6.70 -2.48 3.30
CA LEU A 128 6.60 -3.84 3.82
C LEU A 128 7.43 -4.80 2.96
N PRO A 129 8.71 -5.03 3.33
CA PRO A 129 9.63 -5.91 2.61
C PRO A 129 9.11 -7.35 2.53
N GLU A 130 9.45 -8.08 1.47
CA GLU A 130 9.04 -9.49 1.27
C GLU A 130 9.44 -10.40 2.42
N ASN A 131 10.63 -10.20 2.98
CA ASN A 131 11.19 -11.02 4.04
C ASN A 131 10.69 -10.63 5.44
N SER A 132 9.62 -9.83 5.53
CA SER A 132 9.08 -9.30 6.78
C SER A 132 7.86 -10.07 7.25
N MET A 133 7.85 -10.55 8.50
CA MET A 133 6.66 -11.14 9.13
C MET A 133 5.46 -10.16 9.15
N TYR A 134 5.74 -8.85 9.13
CA TYR A 134 4.70 -7.83 9.06
C TYR A 134 3.97 -7.83 7.71
N ARG A 135 4.65 -8.20 6.62
CA ARG A 135 4.06 -8.25 5.28
C ARG A 135 2.99 -9.32 5.19
N GLU A 136 3.29 -10.56 5.58
CA GLU A 136 2.35 -11.68 5.51
C GLU A 136 1.07 -11.40 6.33
N THR A 137 1.24 -10.84 7.53
CA THR A 137 0.10 -10.45 8.39
C THR A 137 -0.73 -9.35 7.73
N TYR A 138 -0.09 -8.39 7.08
CA TYR A 138 -0.79 -7.30 6.41
C TYR A 138 -1.52 -7.74 5.15
N GLU A 139 -0.90 -8.58 4.33
CA GLU A 139 -1.54 -9.18 3.15
C GLU A 139 -2.80 -9.98 3.53
N LYS A 140 -2.73 -10.78 4.61
CA LYS A 140 -3.93 -11.46 5.16
C LYS A 140 -5.02 -10.46 5.54
N ARG A 141 -4.67 -9.33 6.16
CA ARG A 141 -5.63 -8.25 6.51
C ARG A 141 -6.27 -7.63 5.28
N ILE A 142 -5.49 -7.33 4.25
CA ILE A 142 -5.98 -6.79 2.97
C ILE A 142 -6.95 -7.78 2.31
N ARG A 143 -6.53 -9.04 2.14
CA ARG A 143 -7.36 -10.09 1.52
C ARG A 143 -8.70 -10.26 2.24
N ASN A 144 -8.69 -10.24 3.57
CA ASN A 144 -9.92 -10.33 4.38
C ASN A 144 -10.83 -9.10 4.21
N ARG A 145 -10.26 -7.90 4.02
CA ARG A 145 -11.05 -6.68 3.77
C ARG A 145 -11.71 -6.73 2.40
N ILE A 146 -10.97 -7.12 1.35
CA ILE A 146 -11.48 -7.22 -0.02
C ILE A 146 -12.57 -8.28 -0.13
N LYS A 147 -12.36 -9.48 0.46
CA LYS A 147 -13.38 -10.56 0.46
C LYS A 147 -14.73 -10.11 1.03
N ARG A 148 -14.73 -9.32 2.11
CA ARG A 148 -15.96 -8.82 2.76
C ARG A 148 -16.74 -7.80 1.93
N VAL A 149 -16.11 -7.17 0.93
CA VAL A 149 -16.78 -6.20 0.04
C VAL A 149 -17.53 -6.92 -1.09
N GLY A 150 -17.11 -8.14 -1.46
CA GLY A 150 -17.73 -8.95 -2.51
C GLY A 150 -18.84 -9.89 -2.06
N GLU A 151 -19.19 -9.92 -0.77
CA GLU A 151 -20.30 -10.69 -0.16
C GLU A 151 -21.49 -9.78 0.16
#